data_AF-A0A849WR46-F1
#
_entry.id   AF-A0A849WR46-F1
#
_cell.length_a   1.000
_cell.length_b   1.000
_cell.length_c   1.000
_cell.angle_alpha   90.00
_cell.angle_beta   90.00
_cell.angle_gamma   90.00
#
_symmetry.space_group_name_H-M   'P 1'
#
loop_
_entity.id
_entity.type
_entity.pdbx_description
1 polymer ?
#
loop_
_entity_poly.entity_id
_entity_poly.type
_entity_poly.pdbx_seq_one_letter_code
_entity_poly.pdbx_strand_id
1 'polypeptide(L)'
;MKKIKVQDLKKIIKDSSLSPEQLAQDLPISNMTIRRWLTKADSFEIPVKYHIYFQQKTNDLNFNLNEIKTEADFEKDLTRQGEKELQNKNFIKRVNSYLKTSVKQNEITLLVKELLFFIKATQNKKMKLLAIGALAYLLNPFDIIPDGVGFLGFIDDFGVISYILAKIKKNRL
;
A
#
# COMPACT_ATOMS: atom_id res chain seq x y z
N MET A 1 2.78 18.66 -4.98
CA MET A 1 3.61 18.31 -3.80
C MET A 1 3.57 19.45 -2.80
N LYS A 2 3.42 19.14 -1.51
CA LYS A 2 3.55 20.15 -0.43
C LYS A 2 4.96 20.74 -0.46
N LYS A 3 5.07 22.07 -0.50
CA LYS A 3 6.35 22.77 -0.41
C LYS A 3 6.92 22.61 1.00
N ILE A 4 8.18 22.19 1.10
CA ILE A 4 8.89 22.02 2.37
C ILE A 4 9.73 23.25 2.65
N LYS A 5 9.62 23.80 3.86
CA LYS A 5 10.33 24.99 4.32
C LYS A 5 11.34 24.67 5.41
N VAL A 6 12.24 25.61 5.70
CA VAL A 6 13.25 25.46 6.77
C VAL A 6 12.64 25.23 8.15
N GLN A 7 11.48 25.83 8.44
CA GLN A 7 10.74 25.52 9.67
C GLN A 7 10.40 24.03 9.81
N ASP A 8 10.09 23.34 8.72
CA ASP A 8 9.76 21.91 8.73
C ASP A 8 11.03 21.09 9.02
N LEU A 9 12.17 21.47 8.44
CA LEU A 9 13.48 20.88 8.73
C LEU A 9 13.86 21.04 10.22
N LYS A 10 13.67 22.23 10.79
CA LYS A 10 13.92 22.48 12.23
C LYS A 10 13.00 21.66 13.12
N LYS A 11 11.73 21.51 12.72
CA LYS A 11 10.77 20.66 13.42
C LYS A 11 11.22 19.19 13.39
N ILE A 12 11.63 18.66 12.24
CA ILE A 12 12.15 17.28 12.11
C ILE A 12 13.33 17.04 13.06
N ILE A 13 14.30 17.96 13.11
CA ILE A 13 15.46 17.87 14.02
C ILE A 13 15.01 17.82 15.48
N LYS A 14 14.06 18.68 15.86
CA LYS A 14 13.53 18.74 17.21
C LYS A 14 12.76 17.46 17.58
N ASP A 15 11.88 17.01 16.71
CA ASP A 15 10.98 15.88 16.96
C ASP A 15 11.74 14.54 16.94
N SER A 16 12.80 14.43 16.15
CA SER A 16 13.65 13.23 16.06
C SER A 16 14.81 13.20 17.07
N SER A 17 15.07 14.31 17.78
CA SER A 17 16.25 14.48 18.64
C SER A 17 17.59 14.21 17.92
N LEU A 18 17.64 14.35 16.60
CA LEU A 18 18.84 14.12 15.79
C LEU A 18 19.69 15.38 15.67
N SER A 19 21.01 15.23 15.57
CA SER A 19 21.88 16.32 15.15
C SER A 19 21.76 16.58 13.63
N PRO A 20 22.17 17.77 13.13
CA PRO A 20 22.23 18.04 11.70
C PRO A 20 23.06 17.02 10.91
N GLU A 21 24.14 16.51 11.51
CA GLU A 21 25.00 15.46 10.95
C GLU A 21 24.24 14.14 10.76
N GLN A 22 23.52 13.71 11.80
CA GLN A 22 22.76 12.45 11.78
C GLN A 22 21.62 12.53 10.79
N LEU A 23 20.90 13.66 10.77
CA LEU A 23 19.84 13.88 9.79
C LEU A 23 20.38 13.92 8.34
N ALA A 24 21.58 14.46 8.12
CA ALA A 24 22.22 14.48 6.81
C ALA A 24 22.52 13.05 6.30
N GLN A 25 22.96 12.16 7.18
CA GLN A 25 23.18 10.74 6.86
C GLN A 25 21.86 10.03 6.49
N ASP A 26 20.77 10.37 7.17
CA ASP A 26 19.45 9.77 6.94
C ASP A 26 18.75 10.25 5.65
N LEU A 27 19.03 11.47 5.17
CA LEU A 27 18.30 12.12 4.08
C LEU A 27 19.01 12.12 2.71
N PRO A 28 19.96 11.21 2.47
CA PRO A 28 21.01 11.34 1.44
C PRO A 28 21.43 12.78 1.05
N ILE A 29 21.59 13.68 2.02
CA ILE A 29 21.95 15.09 1.77
C ILE A 29 23.26 15.40 2.48
N SER A 30 24.16 16.17 1.84
CA SER A 30 25.42 16.52 2.50
C SER A 30 25.20 17.39 3.74
N ASN A 31 25.99 17.15 4.79
CA ASN A 31 25.92 17.90 6.05
C ASN A 31 26.02 19.42 5.82
N MET A 32 26.92 19.84 4.93
CA MET A 32 27.07 21.26 4.55
C MET A 32 25.81 21.88 3.97
N THR A 33 24.99 21.09 3.26
CA THR A 33 23.73 21.55 2.69
C THR A 33 22.67 21.74 3.76
N ILE A 34 22.51 20.76 4.67
CA ILE A 34 21.59 20.87 5.81
C ILE A 34 21.94 22.08 6.68
N ARG A 35 23.22 22.23 7.05
CA ARG A 35 23.71 23.38 7.83
C ARG A 35 23.46 24.71 7.13
N ARG A 36 23.68 24.79 5.81
CA ARG A 36 23.41 26.00 5.03
C ARG A 36 21.93 26.36 4.99
N TRP A 37 21.01 25.39 5.01
CA TRP A 37 19.58 25.70 5.08
C TRP A 37 19.12 26.10 6.48
N LEU A 38 19.70 25.52 7.53
CA LEU A 38 19.37 25.87 8.91
C LEU A 38 19.67 27.34 9.27
N THR A 39 20.58 27.99 8.54
CA THR A 39 20.88 29.43 8.71
C THR A 39 19.93 30.35 7.93
N LYS A 40 19.04 29.80 7.10
CA LYS A 40 18.06 30.60 6.35
C LYS A 40 16.82 30.91 7.20
N ALA A 41 16.04 31.89 6.74
CA ALA A 41 14.76 32.23 7.33
C ALA A 41 13.80 31.03 7.31
N ASP A 42 12.90 30.95 8.29
CA ASP A 42 11.94 29.85 8.43
C ASP A 42 11.02 29.68 7.21
N SER A 43 10.78 30.78 6.49
CA SER A 43 9.98 30.82 5.26
C SER A 43 10.72 30.31 4.02
N PHE A 44 12.04 30.11 4.08
CA PHE A 44 12.85 29.66 2.95
C PHE A 44 12.40 28.28 2.47
N GLU A 45 12.09 28.17 1.18
CA GLU A 45 11.67 26.93 0.54
C GLU A 45 12.90 26.09 0.18
N ILE A 46 12.93 24.83 0.63
CA ILE A 46 13.98 23.89 0.26
C ILE A 46 13.84 23.54 -1.24
N PRO A 47 14.93 23.26 -1.97
CA PRO A 47 14.80 22.82 -3.37
C PRO A 47 13.95 21.55 -3.51
N VAL A 48 13.06 21.54 -4.51
CA VAL A 48 12.04 20.49 -4.73
C VAL A 48 12.64 19.08 -4.79
N LYS A 49 13.84 18.92 -5.37
CA LYS A 49 14.52 17.62 -5.49
C LYS A 49 14.79 16.91 -4.16
N TYR A 50 14.74 17.62 -3.03
CA TYR A 50 14.93 17.04 -1.70
C TYR A 50 13.62 16.76 -0.95
N HIS A 51 12.48 17.23 -1.47
CA HIS A 51 11.20 17.13 -0.78
C HIS A 51 10.79 15.68 -0.48
N ILE A 52 11.14 14.73 -1.37
CA ILE A 52 10.84 13.31 -1.19
C ILE A 52 11.47 12.78 0.10
N TYR A 53 12.75 13.08 0.35
CA TYR A 53 13.45 12.61 1.54
C TYR A 53 12.84 13.18 2.84
N PHE A 54 12.52 14.48 2.85
CA PHE A 54 11.87 15.10 4.01
C PHE A 54 10.46 14.56 4.26
N GLN A 55 9.69 14.28 3.20
CA GLN A 55 8.37 13.67 3.31
C GLN A 55 8.45 12.26 3.88
N GLN A 56 9.37 11.43 3.37
CA GLN A 56 9.62 10.09 3.92
C GLN A 56 9.97 10.15 5.41
N LYS A 57 10.97 10.96 5.79
CA LYS A 57 11.37 11.09 7.20
C LYS A 57 10.26 11.63 8.10
N THR A 58 9.45 12.56 7.59
CA THR A 58 8.28 13.07 8.34
C THR A 58 7.23 11.98 8.52
N ASN A 59 7.00 11.13 7.52
CA ASN A 59 6.11 9.98 7.63
C ASN A 59 6.64 8.95 8.62
N ASP A 60 7.95 8.65 8.58
CA ASP A 60 8.61 7.73 9.52
C ASP A 60 8.51 8.22 10.97
N LEU A 61 8.66 9.53 11.21
CA LEU A 61 8.53 10.12 12.54
C LEU A 61 7.08 10.19 13.04
N ASN A 62 6.12 10.33 12.12
CA ASN A 62 4.70 10.26 12.44
C ASN A 62 4.16 8.82 12.37
N PHE A 63 5.03 7.82 12.22
CA PHE A 63 4.63 6.42 12.15
C PHE A 63 3.94 6.01 13.46
N ASN A 64 2.62 5.92 13.39
CA ASN A 64 1.79 5.54 14.51
C ASN A 64 1.53 4.03 14.42
N LEU A 65 1.87 3.28 15.47
CA LEU A 65 1.58 1.84 15.52
C LEU A 65 0.08 1.55 15.37
N ASN A 66 -0.79 2.49 15.74
CA ASN A 66 -2.24 2.37 15.55
C ASN A 66 -2.68 2.58 14.08
N GLU A 67 -1.79 3.05 13.21
CA GLU A 67 -2.01 3.15 11.76
C GLU A 67 -1.55 1.88 11.01
N ILE A 68 -0.96 0.91 11.71
CA ILE A 68 -0.71 -0.41 11.14
C ILE A 68 -2.07 -1.06 10.87
N LYS A 69 -2.38 -1.26 9.59
CA LYS A 69 -3.59 -1.98 9.18
C LYS A 69 -3.57 -3.39 9.77
N THR A 70 -4.64 -3.75 10.46
CA THR A 70 -4.85 -5.11 10.96
C THR A 70 -5.35 -6.03 9.84
N GLU A 71 -5.37 -7.35 10.10
CA GLU A 71 -6.01 -8.32 9.20
C GLU A 71 -7.48 -7.94 8.91
N ALA A 72 -8.19 -7.43 9.92
CA ALA A 72 -9.57 -7.00 9.79
C ALA A 72 -9.72 -5.76 8.88
N ASP A 73 -8.79 -4.82 8.95
CA ASP A 73 -8.78 -3.64 8.06
C ASP A 73 -8.51 -4.05 6.62
N PHE A 74 -7.59 -4.99 6.41
CA PHE A 74 -7.31 -5.55 5.09
C PHE A 74 -8.54 -6.26 4.50
N GLU A 75 -9.20 -7.11 5.29
CA GLU A 75 -10.46 -7.73 4.85
C GLU A 75 -11.55 -6.73 4.54
N LYS A 76 -11.65 -5.65 5.33
CA LYS A 76 -12.62 -4.57 5.10
C LYS A 76 -12.33 -3.87 3.77
N ASP A 77 -11.06 -3.62 3.46
CA ASP A 77 -10.65 -3.05 2.18
C ASP A 77 -10.96 -3.99 1.01
N LEU A 78 -10.64 -5.28 1.13
CA LEU A 78 -10.99 -6.28 0.11
C LEU A 78 -12.51 -6.40 -0.07
N THR A 79 -13.28 -6.36 1.01
CA THR A 79 -14.75 -6.42 0.94
C THR A 79 -15.29 -5.20 0.19
N ARG A 80 -14.81 -4.00 0.52
CA ARG A 80 -15.19 -2.74 -0.16
C ARG A 80 -14.85 -2.77 -1.65
N GLN A 81 -13.67 -3.28 -2.00
CA GLN A 81 -13.25 -3.53 -3.39
C GLN A 81 -14.19 -4.52 -4.09
N GLY A 82 -14.51 -5.63 -3.40
CA GLY A 82 -15.45 -6.62 -3.89
C GLY A 82 -16.83 -6.04 -4.19
N GLU A 83 -17.33 -5.14 -3.36
CA GLU A 83 -18.61 -4.44 -3.56
C GLU A 83 -18.56 -3.51 -4.78
N LYS A 84 -17.46 -2.75 -4.93
CA LYS A 84 -17.20 -1.87 -6.09
C LYS A 84 -17.19 -2.68 -7.39
N GLU A 85 -16.46 -3.80 -7.41
CA GLU A 85 -16.32 -4.64 -8.60
C GLU A 85 -17.55 -5.48 -8.91
N LEU A 86 -18.37 -5.82 -7.92
CA LEU A 86 -19.67 -6.47 -8.14
C LEU A 86 -20.61 -5.59 -8.99
N GLN A 87 -20.51 -4.28 -8.86
CA GLN A 87 -21.27 -3.31 -9.67
C GLN A 87 -20.63 -3.04 -11.04
N ASN A 88 -19.37 -3.43 -11.23
CA ASN A 88 -18.62 -3.18 -12.45
C ASN A 88 -18.89 -4.26 -13.52
N LYS A 89 -19.71 -3.91 -14.52
CA LYS A 89 -20.08 -4.80 -15.64
C LYS A 89 -18.88 -5.34 -16.44
N ASN A 90 -17.73 -4.66 -16.39
CA ASN A 90 -16.53 -5.06 -17.12
C ASN A 90 -15.57 -5.92 -16.30
N PHE A 91 -15.82 -6.13 -15.00
CA PHE A 91 -14.93 -6.86 -14.11
C PHE A 91 -14.57 -8.26 -14.65
N ILE A 92 -15.59 -9.06 -14.99
CA ILE A 92 -15.39 -10.41 -15.52
C ILE A 92 -14.60 -10.41 -16.83
N LYS A 93 -14.76 -9.39 -17.68
CA LYS A 93 -13.97 -9.26 -18.92
C LYS A 93 -12.49 -9.06 -18.61
N ARG A 94 -12.15 -8.24 -17.60
CA ARG A 94 -10.76 -8.01 -17.17
C ARG A 94 -10.14 -9.27 -16.58
N VAL A 95 -10.86 -9.98 -15.70
CA VAL A 95 -10.40 -11.26 -15.14
C VAL A 95 -10.14 -12.29 -16.24
N ASN A 96 -11.06 -12.39 -17.21
CA ASN A 96 -10.89 -13.29 -18.35
C ASN A 96 -9.72 -12.87 -19.25
N SER A 97 -9.50 -11.57 -19.43
CA SER A 97 -8.35 -11.06 -20.17
C SER A 97 -7.04 -11.46 -19.49
N TYR A 98 -6.95 -11.29 -18.16
CA TYR A 98 -5.80 -11.72 -17.36
C TYR A 98 -5.50 -13.21 -17.59
N LEU A 99 -6.53 -14.07 -17.44
CA LEU A 99 -6.40 -15.52 -17.66
C LEU A 99 -5.98 -15.92 -19.09
N LYS A 100 -6.30 -15.10 -20.10
CA LYS A 100 -5.90 -15.34 -21.50
C LYS A 100 -4.48 -14.90 -21.79
N THR A 101 -4.05 -13.78 -21.19
CA THR A 101 -2.70 -13.23 -21.36
C THR A 101 -1.65 -14.04 -20.60
N SER A 102 -2.04 -14.78 -19.57
CA SER A 102 -1.20 -15.78 -18.89
C SER A 102 -0.93 -16.98 -19.80
N VAL A 103 -0.02 -16.82 -20.78
CA VAL A 103 0.35 -17.81 -21.81
C VAL A 103 0.91 -19.14 -21.23
N LYS A 104 1.16 -19.23 -19.93
CA LYS A 104 1.43 -20.46 -19.18
C LYS A 104 0.49 -20.61 -17.99
N GLN A 105 0.02 -21.82 -17.73
CA GLN A 105 -0.66 -22.20 -16.48
C GLN A 105 0.33 -22.11 -15.30
N ASN A 106 0.62 -20.91 -14.84
CA ASN A 106 1.37 -20.69 -13.62
C ASN A 106 0.45 -20.90 -12.40
N GLU A 107 1.07 -21.04 -11.23
CA GLU A 107 0.36 -21.30 -9.98
C GLU A 107 -0.71 -20.24 -9.69
N ILE A 108 -0.43 -18.96 -9.97
CA ILE A 108 -1.40 -17.86 -9.83
C ILE A 108 -2.65 -18.11 -10.67
N THR A 109 -2.51 -18.54 -11.93
CA THR A 109 -3.65 -18.84 -12.81
C THR A 109 -4.54 -19.94 -12.23
N LEU A 110 -3.95 -20.95 -11.58
CA LEU A 110 -4.70 -22.02 -10.91
C LEU A 110 -5.49 -21.49 -9.71
N LEU A 111 -4.85 -20.66 -8.88
CA LEU A 111 -5.51 -20.03 -7.72
C LEU A 111 -6.66 -19.10 -8.15
N VAL A 112 -6.48 -18.33 -9.22
CA VAL A 112 -7.55 -17.49 -9.80
C VAL A 112 -8.74 -18.34 -10.23
N LYS A 113 -8.49 -19.48 -10.90
CA LYS A 113 -9.55 -20.41 -11.31
C LYS A 113 -10.28 -21.01 -10.10
N GLU A 114 -9.54 -21.41 -9.06
CA GLU A 114 -10.12 -21.91 -7.81
C GLU A 114 -11.02 -20.86 -7.15
N LEU A 115 -10.56 -19.61 -7.11
CA LEU A 115 -11.31 -18.50 -6.53
C LEU A 115 -12.58 -18.16 -7.33
N LEU A 116 -12.49 -18.20 -8.67
CA LEU A 116 -13.65 -18.06 -9.54
C LEU A 116 -14.68 -19.18 -9.35
N PHE A 117 -14.22 -20.41 -9.20
CA PHE A 117 -15.10 -21.55 -8.89
C PHE A 117 -15.79 -21.33 -7.54
N PHE A 118 -15.04 -20.91 -6.52
CA PHE A 118 -15.60 -20.57 -5.22
C PHE A 118 -16.69 -19.49 -5.29
N ILE A 119 -16.42 -18.38 -5.99
CA ILE A 119 -17.36 -17.25 -6.15
C ILE A 119 -18.70 -17.72 -6.73
N LYS A 120 -18.65 -18.63 -7.72
CA LYS A 120 -19.85 -19.20 -8.34
C LYS A 120 -20.63 -20.11 -7.40
N ALA A 121 -19.94 -20.91 -6.58
CA ALA A 121 -20.55 -21.92 -5.73
C ALA A 121 -21.05 -21.38 -4.37
N THR A 122 -20.39 -20.36 -3.81
CA THR A 122 -20.66 -19.90 -2.45
C THR A 122 -21.97 -19.11 -2.34
N GLN A 123 -22.73 -19.36 -1.27
CA GLN A 123 -23.88 -18.55 -0.87
C GLN A 123 -23.52 -17.51 0.21
N ASN A 124 -22.34 -17.62 0.84
CA ASN A 124 -21.89 -16.67 1.85
C ASN A 124 -21.47 -15.34 1.19
N LYS A 125 -22.27 -14.30 1.37
CA LYS A 125 -22.06 -12.98 0.76
C LYS A 125 -20.72 -12.36 1.16
N LYS A 126 -20.33 -12.42 2.44
CA LYS A 126 -19.06 -11.86 2.93
C LYS A 126 -17.87 -12.53 2.24
N MET A 127 -17.85 -13.87 2.21
CA MET A 127 -16.77 -14.62 1.56
C MET A 127 -16.74 -14.41 0.04
N LYS A 128 -17.92 -14.26 -0.59
CA LYS A 128 -18.01 -13.91 -2.01
C LYS A 128 -17.37 -12.56 -2.30
N LEU A 129 -17.66 -11.56 -1.49
CA LEU A 129 -17.10 -10.21 -1.64
C LEU A 129 -15.58 -10.21 -1.40
N LEU A 130 -15.08 -10.92 -0.39
CA LEU A 130 -13.65 -11.07 -0.16
C LEU A 130 -12.93 -11.72 -1.36
N ALA A 131 -13.52 -12.76 -1.95
CA ALA A 131 -12.98 -13.42 -3.13
C ALA A 131 -12.97 -12.50 -4.37
N ILE A 132 -14.04 -11.73 -4.59
CA ILE A 132 -14.09 -10.73 -5.66
C ILE A 132 -13.05 -9.63 -5.42
N GLY A 133 -12.90 -9.18 -4.17
CA GLY A 133 -11.91 -8.19 -3.76
C GLY A 133 -10.47 -8.62 -4.00
N ALA A 134 -10.13 -9.89 -3.71
CA ALA A 134 -8.80 -10.42 -4.02
C ALA A 134 -8.51 -10.50 -5.53
N LEU A 135 -9.51 -10.84 -6.34
CA LEU A 135 -9.38 -10.76 -7.80
C LEU A 135 -9.23 -9.32 -8.29
N ALA A 136 -9.88 -8.36 -7.63
CA ALA A 136 -9.71 -6.93 -7.92
C ALA A 136 -8.29 -6.46 -7.60
N TYR A 137 -7.75 -6.88 -6.44
CA TYR A 137 -6.37 -6.63 -6.03
C TYR A 137 -5.39 -7.11 -7.10
N LEU A 138 -5.53 -8.37 -7.55
CA LEU A 138 -4.68 -8.95 -8.60
C LEU A 138 -4.67 -8.12 -9.89
N LEU A 139 -5.81 -7.56 -10.29
CA LEU A 139 -5.92 -6.78 -11.52
C LEU A 139 -5.35 -5.36 -11.37
N ASN A 140 -5.37 -4.81 -10.16
CA ASN A 140 -4.86 -3.47 -9.87
C ASN A 140 -4.46 -3.34 -8.38
N PRO A 141 -3.24 -3.75 -8.00
CA PRO A 141 -2.82 -3.75 -6.60
C PRO A 141 -2.76 -2.34 -6.00
N PHE A 142 -2.52 -1.33 -6.84
CA PHE A 142 -2.39 0.07 -6.42
C PHE A 142 -3.70 0.74 -5.99
N ASP A 143 -4.88 0.17 -6.30
CA ASP A 143 -6.19 0.72 -5.88
C ASP A 143 -6.50 0.41 -4.39
N ILE A 144 -5.67 -0.40 -3.73
CA ILE A 144 -5.86 -0.88 -2.33
C ILE A 144 -4.81 -0.30 -1.37
N ILE A 145 -3.76 0.33 -1.91
CA ILE A 145 -2.66 0.90 -1.13
C ILE A 145 -2.96 2.38 -0.85
N PRO A 146 -3.50 2.75 0.33
CA PRO A 146 -3.37 4.12 0.80
C PRO A 146 -1.94 4.38 1.26
N ASP A 147 -1.52 5.65 1.13
CA ASP A 147 -0.21 6.15 1.55
C ASP A 147 0.06 5.86 3.04
N GLY A 148 0.73 4.75 3.32
CA GLY A 148 0.93 4.23 4.68
C GLY A 148 1.57 2.85 4.64
N VAL A 149 2.87 2.82 4.42
CA VAL A 149 3.68 1.59 4.33
C VAL A 149 3.76 0.98 5.73
N GLY A 150 2.84 0.08 6.06
CA GLY A 150 2.87 -0.62 7.36
C GLY A 150 2.52 -2.11 7.32
N PHE A 151 1.72 -2.55 6.34
CA PHE A 151 1.35 -3.97 6.21
C PHE A 151 1.55 -4.54 4.79
N LEU A 152 1.57 -3.70 3.76
CA LEU A 152 1.45 -4.11 2.35
C LEU A 152 2.76 -4.09 1.54
N GLY A 153 3.91 -3.78 2.15
CA GLY A 153 5.20 -3.79 1.44
C GLY A 153 5.65 -5.17 0.95
N PHE A 154 4.95 -6.26 1.30
CA PHE A 154 5.40 -7.64 1.09
C PHE A 154 4.35 -8.64 0.58
N ILE A 155 3.11 -8.24 0.33
CA ILE A 155 2.13 -9.20 -0.24
C ILE A 155 2.15 -9.08 -1.76
N ASP A 156 2.99 -9.91 -2.37
CA ASP A 156 2.92 -10.23 -3.80
C ASP A 156 1.49 -10.68 -4.17
N ASP A 157 1.05 -10.45 -5.41
CA ASP A 157 -0.32 -10.74 -5.85
C ASP A 157 -0.73 -12.20 -5.56
N PHE A 158 0.24 -13.12 -5.59
CA PHE A 158 0.07 -14.52 -5.19
C PHE A 158 -0.34 -14.68 -3.72
N GLY A 159 0.23 -13.88 -2.83
CA GLY A 159 -0.02 -13.91 -1.39
C GLY A 159 -1.45 -13.52 -1.04
N VAL A 160 -2.02 -12.51 -1.70
CA VAL A 160 -3.41 -12.07 -1.47
C VAL A 160 -4.40 -13.18 -1.82
N ILE A 161 -4.25 -13.79 -2.99
CA ILE A 161 -5.13 -14.87 -3.45
C ILE A 161 -4.99 -16.09 -2.55
N SER A 162 -3.75 -16.47 -2.21
CA SER A 162 -3.46 -17.60 -1.33
C SER A 162 -4.06 -17.42 0.06
N TYR A 163 -3.93 -16.23 0.64
CA TYR A 163 -4.53 -15.88 1.93
C TYR A 163 -6.05 -16.04 1.91
N ILE A 164 -6.73 -15.49 0.90
CA ILE A 164 -8.20 -15.59 0.80
C ILE A 164 -8.65 -17.04 0.57
N LEU A 165 -7.94 -17.81 -0.24
CA LEU A 165 -8.26 -19.24 -0.43
C LEU A 165 -8.06 -20.05 0.87
N ALA A 166 -6.99 -19.81 1.62
CA ALA A 166 -6.76 -20.45 2.91
C ALA A 166 -7.88 -20.09 3.90
N LYS A 167 -8.30 -18.82 3.93
CA LYS A 167 -9.41 -18.34 4.76
C LYS A 167 -10.74 -18.98 4.37
N ILE A 168 -11.01 -19.11 3.08
CA ILE A 168 -12.19 -19.81 2.56
C ILE A 168 -12.19 -21.28 2.99
N LYS A 169 -11.06 -21.98 2.86
CA LYS A 169 -10.92 -23.38 3.25
C LYS A 169 -11.14 -23.57 4.75
N LYS A 170 -10.59 -22.67 5.58
CA LYS A 170 -10.79 -22.67 7.04
C LYS A 170 -12.25 -22.47 7.45
N ASN A 171 -13.00 -21.62 6.73
CA ASN A 171 -14.42 -21.34 7.02
C ASN A 171 -15.41 -22.28 6.32
N ARG A 172 -14.93 -23.29 5.58
CA ARG A 172 -15.74 -24.35 4.99
C ARG A 172 -15.89 -25.57 5.90
N LEU A 173 -15.07 -25.64 6.96
CA LEU A 173 -15.18 -26.56 8.10
C LEU A 173 -15.96 -25.87 9.22
#